data_AF-A0A924P6J7-F1
#
_entry.id   AF-A0A924P6J7-F1
#
_cell.length_a   1.000
_cell.length_b   1.000
_cell.length_c   1.000
_cell.angle_alpha   90.00
_cell.angle_beta   90.00
_cell.angle_gamma   90.00
#
_symmetry.space_group_name_H-M   'P 1'
#
loop_
_entity.id
_entity.type
_entity.pdbx_description
1 polymer ?
#
loop_
_entity_poly.entity_id
_entity_poly.type
_entity_poly.pdbx_seq_one_letter_code
_entity_poly.pdbx_strand_id
1 'polypeptide(L)'
;DKHLTKADFDKILNGVPLEDGEIKADSLAYADAKDKSVIGIEIHSGKNRVVRRIFEHLGYDVKALDRVMYATLTKKNVERGKWRFLSEKEVRLLKYLNASHKKIQTSKQPAKGNNDE
;
A
#
# COMPACT_ATOMS: atom_id res chain seq x y z
N ASP A 1 -15.92 11.76 10.82
CA ASP A 1 -16.50 11.42 12.13
C ASP A 1 -15.72 12.21 13.18
N LYS A 2 -15.80 11.86 14.47
CA LYS A 2 -15.00 12.43 15.57
C LYS A 2 -13.49 12.32 15.31
N HIS A 3 -12.70 13.19 15.95
CA HIS A 3 -11.23 13.18 15.85
C HIS A 3 -10.64 11.88 16.40
N LEU A 4 -9.61 11.36 15.73
CA LEU A 4 -8.87 10.20 16.22
C LEU A 4 -8.09 10.58 17.49
N THR A 5 -8.28 9.82 18.56
CA THR A 5 -7.56 10.05 19.81
C THR A 5 -6.12 9.56 19.73
N LYS A 6 -5.22 10.12 20.54
CA LYS A 6 -3.83 9.63 20.62
C LYS A 6 -3.76 8.17 21.06
N ALA A 7 -4.62 7.75 22.00
CA ALA A 7 -4.66 6.37 22.47
C ALA A 7 -5.05 5.39 21.34
N ASP A 8 -6.03 5.74 20.51
CA ASP A 8 -6.44 4.90 19.38
C ASP A 8 -5.42 4.94 18.24
N PHE A 9 -4.76 6.08 18.03
CA PHE A 9 -3.62 6.20 17.13
C PHE A 9 -2.52 5.18 17.49
N ASP A 10 -2.17 5.09 18.77
CA ASP A 10 -1.16 4.15 19.26
C ASP A 10 -1.64 2.69 19.14
N LYS A 11 -2.94 2.40 19.34
CA LYS A 11 -3.50 1.05 19.11
C LYS A 11 -3.37 0.62 17.66
N ILE A 12 -3.71 1.49 16.69
CA ILE A 12 -3.62 1.17 15.26
C ILE A 12 -2.18 0.84 14.86
N LEU A 13 -1.20 1.56 15.43
CA LEU A 13 0.22 1.30 15.21
C LEU A 13 0.74 0.05 15.92
N ASN A 14 0.21 -0.30 17.09
CA ASN A 14 0.67 -1.47 17.84
C ASN A 14 0.01 -2.78 17.37
N GLY A 15 -1.20 -2.70 16.84
CA GLY A 15 -1.99 -3.84 16.39
C GLY A 15 -3.44 -3.74 16.87
N VAL A 16 -4.38 -4.08 15.98
CA VAL A 16 -5.82 -4.14 16.28
C VAL A 16 -6.30 -5.57 16.02
N PRO A 17 -6.92 -6.23 17.02
CA PRO A 17 -7.48 -7.56 16.83
C PRO A 17 -8.76 -7.47 15.99
N LEU A 18 -8.77 -8.12 14.82
CA LEU A 18 -9.94 -8.29 13.98
C LEU A 18 -10.36 -9.76 13.93
N GLU A 19 -11.53 -10.05 13.38
CA GLU A 19 -12.12 -11.38 13.29
C GLU A 19 -11.28 -12.38 12.49
N ASP A 20 -10.46 -11.90 11.56
CA ASP A 20 -9.55 -12.69 10.72
C ASP A 20 -8.09 -12.60 11.20
N GLY A 21 -7.87 -12.15 12.44
CA GLY A 21 -6.56 -12.00 13.08
C GLY A 21 -6.12 -10.55 13.23
N GLU A 22 -5.00 -10.35 13.93
CA GLU A 22 -4.45 -9.02 14.22
C GLU A 22 -3.99 -8.31 12.95
N ILE A 23 -4.22 -7.00 12.90
CA ILE A 23 -3.71 -6.12 11.83
C ILE A 23 -3.01 -4.92 12.42
N LYS A 24 -1.86 -4.61 11.85
CA LYS A 24 -1.01 -3.48 12.21
C LYS A 24 -0.87 -2.55 11.02
N ALA A 25 -0.96 -1.23 11.27
CA ALA A 25 -0.57 -0.25 10.27
C ALA A 25 0.96 -0.12 10.19
N ASP A 26 1.50 0.03 8.98
CA ASP A 26 2.94 0.26 8.80
C ASP A 26 3.31 1.69 9.17
N SER A 27 2.43 2.64 8.83
CA SER A 27 2.55 4.03 9.22
C SER A 27 1.17 4.69 9.35
N LEU A 28 1.10 5.71 10.19
CA LEU A 28 -0.10 6.48 10.45
C LEU A 28 0.27 7.95 10.66
N ALA A 29 -0.53 8.86 10.12
CA ALA A 29 -0.33 10.30 10.27
C ALA A 29 -1.65 11.07 10.23
N TYR A 30 -1.72 12.19 10.93
CA TYR A 30 -2.76 13.19 10.68
C TYR A 30 -2.44 13.88 9.36
N ALA A 31 -3.30 13.72 8.36
CA ALA A 31 -3.08 14.30 7.04
C ALA A 31 -3.29 15.83 7.04
N ASP A 32 -4.07 16.33 8.01
CA ASP A 32 -4.27 17.74 8.27
C ASP A 32 -3.94 18.05 9.74
N ALA A 33 -3.13 19.09 9.98
CA ALA A 33 -2.74 19.49 11.32
C ALA A 33 -3.88 20.16 12.11
N LYS A 34 -4.85 20.76 11.42
CA LYS A 34 -6.02 21.43 11.98
C LYS A 34 -7.20 20.48 12.11
N ASP A 35 -7.32 19.52 11.19
CA ASP A 35 -8.39 18.51 11.20
C ASP A 35 -7.85 17.09 11.46
N LYS A 36 -7.95 16.67 12.72
CA LYS A 36 -7.54 15.33 13.18
C LYS A 36 -8.53 14.21 12.82
N SER A 37 -9.56 14.49 12.02
CA SER A 37 -10.44 13.45 11.46
C SER A 37 -9.91 12.88 10.14
N VAL A 38 -8.93 13.54 9.49
CA VAL A 38 -8.33 13.07 8.24
C VAL A 38 -7.02 12.34 8.53
N ILE A 39 -7.03 11.02 8.29
CA ILE A 39 -5.93 10.13 8.64
C ILE A 39 -5.29 9.55 7.39
N GLY A 40 -3.99 9.76 7.24
CA GLY A 40 -3.16 9.01 6.31
C GLY A 40 -2.75 7.69 6.95
N ILE A 41 -3.01 6.58 6.27
CA ILE A 41 -2.69 5.23 6.74
C ILE A 41 -1.98 4.44 5.64
N GLU A 42 -0.89 3.78 6.01
CA GLU A 42 -0.17 2.83 5.17
C GLU A 42 -0.33 1.42 5.74
N ILE A 43 -0.65 0.48 4.87
CA ILE A 43 -0.87 -0.92 5.23
C ILE A 43 -0.36 -1.86 4.14
N HIS A 44 0.25 -2.97 4.56
CA HIS A 44 0.53 -4.13 3.74
C HIS A 44 -0.43 -5.26 4.13
N SER A 45 -1.66 -5.17 3.61
CA SER A 45 -2.69 -6.19 3.83
C SER A 45 -3.57 -6.36 2.59
N GLY A 46 -3.82 -7.61 2.23
CA GLY A 46 -4.78 -7.99 1.19
C GLY A 46 -6.20 -8.25 1.72
N LYS A 47 -6.42 -8.09 3.04
CA LYS A 47 -7.70 -8.44 3.67
C LYS A 47 -8.80 -7.45 3.26
N ASN A 48 -10.00 -7.97 3.01
CA ASN A 48 -11.13 -7.17 2.54
C ASN A 48 -11.50 -6.08 3.56
N ARG A 49 -11.74 -4.85 3.10
CA ARG A 49 -12.20 -3.70 3.91
C ARG A 49 -11.38 -3.39 5.18
N VAL A 50 -10.12 -3.84 5.24
CA VAL A 50 -9.33 -3.80 6.47
C VAL A 50 -9.24 -2.41 7.11
N VAL A 51 -9.05 -1.35 6.33
CA VAL A 51 -9.02 0.04 6.85
C VAL A 51 -10.34 0.38 7.55
N ARG A 52 -11.48 0.07 6.93
CA ARG A 52 -12.80 0.34 7.52
C ARG A 52 -13.01 -0.45 8.80
N ARG A 53 -12.65 -1.74 8.79
CA ARG A 53 -12.77 -2.62 9.96
C ARG A 53 -11.92 -2.16 11.15
N ILE A 54 -10.70 -1.68 10.91
CA ILE A 54 -9.84 -1.10 11.95
C ILE A 54 -10.57 0.06 12.66
N PHE A 55 -11.09 1.01 11.89
CA PHE A 55 -11.74 2.18 12.46
C PHE A 55 -13.11 1.84 13.08
N GLU A 56 -13.89 0.96 12.45
CA GLU A 56 -15.17 0.45 12.97
C GLU A 56 -14.98 -0.26 14.32
N HIS A 57 -13.94 -1.10 14.46
CA HIS A 57 -13.58 -1.78 15.71
C HIS A 57 -13.31 -0.80 16.86
N LEU A 58 -12.72 0.37 16.55
CA LEU A 58 -12.42 1.42 17.51
C LEU A 58 -13.60 2.41 17.69
N GLY A 59 -14.75 2.12 17.06
CA GLY A 59 -15.98 2.91 17.19
C GLY A 59 -15.95 4.24 16.41
N TYR A 60 -15.32 4.23 15.23
CA TYR A 60 -15.32 5.35 14.28
C TYR A 60 -16.02 4.96 12.98
N ASP A 61 -16.71 5.91 12.36
CA ASP A 61 -17.29 5.72 11.02
C ASP A 61 -16.44 6.37 9.91
N VAL A 62 -15.98 5.54 8.97
CA VAL A 62 -15.19 5.97 7.81
C VAL A 62 -16.10 6.54 6.73
N LYS A 63 -16.27 7.87 6.76
CA LYS A 63 -17.14 8.61 5.81
C LYS A 63 -16.59 8.64 4.38
N ALA A 64 -15.27 8.69 4.23
CA ALA A 64 -14.59 8.68 2.94
C ALA A 64 -13.33 7.81 3.03
N LEU A 65 -13.05 7.07 1.96
CA LEU A 65 -11.82 6.29 1.85
C LEU A 65 -11.28 6.47 0.43
N ASP A 66 -10.04 6.94 0.34
CA ASP A 66 -9.42 7.34 -0.91
C ASP A 66 -7.98 6.80 -0.95
N ARG A 67 -7.73 5.87 -1.88
CA ARG A 67 -6.40 5.32 -2.06
C ARG A 67 -5.59 6.27 -2.94
N VAL A 68 -4.74 7.04 -2.30
CA VAL A 68 -3.90 8.05 -2.96
C VAL A 68 -2.63 7.47 -3.58
N MET A 69 -2.13 6.36 -3.06
CA MET A 69 -0.91 5.69 -3.49
C MET A 69 -1.05 4.16 -3.46
N TYR A 70 -0.28 3.49 -4.30
CA TYR A 70 -0.11 2.04 -4.30
C TYR A 70 1.29 1.70 -4.82
N ALA A 71 2.13 1.08 -3.99
CA ALA A 71 3.55 0.92 -4.27
C ALA A 71 4.17 2.28 -4.67
N THR A 72 4.79 2.37 -5.85
CA THR A 72 5.37 3.63 -6.38
C THR A 72 4.39 4.45 -7.22
N LEU A 73 3.13 4.01 -7.37
CA LEU A 73 2.13 4.72 -8.15
C LEU A 73 1.33 5.68 -7.29
N THR A 74 0.95 6.80 -7.89
CA THR A 74 0.02 7.76 -7.29
C THR A 74 -1.12 8.01 -8.27
N LYS A 75 -2.27 8.46 -7.76
CA LYS A 75 -3.41 8.85 -8.61
C LYS A 75 -3.25 10.21 -9.32
N LYS A 76 -2.08 10.86 -9.21
CA LYS A 76 -1.84 12.15 -9.88
C LYS A 76 -1.99 11.97 -11.40
N ASN A 77 -2.57 12.98 -12.05
CA ASN A 77 -2.83 13.00 -13.49
C ASN A 77 -3.76 11.87 -13.99
N VAL A 78 -4.66 11.39 -13.12
CA VAL A 78 -5.75 10.48 -13.49
C VAL A 78 -7.04 11.05 -12.95
N GLU A 79 -7.95 11.43 -13.84
CA GLU A 79 -9.27 11.94 -13.46
C GLU A 79 -10.15 10.84 -12.87
N ARG A 80 -11.13 11.24 -12.06
CA ARG A 80 -12.11 10.31 -11.47
C ARG A 80 -12.82 9.53 -12.59
N GLY A 81 -12.83 8.20 -12.46
CA GLY A 81 -13.47 7.30 -13.43
C GLY A 81 -12.68 7.09 -14.72
N LYS A 82 -11.47 7.65 -14.84
CA LYS A 82 -10.59 7.46 -15.99
C LYS A 82 -9.41 6.54 -15.65
N TRP A 83 -8.72 6.12 -16.69
CA TRP A 83 -7.48 5.35 -16.61
C TRP A 83 -6.48 5.91 -17.62
N ARG A 84 -5.21 5.57 -17.44
CA ARG A 84 -4.13 5.86 -18.40
C ARG A 84 -3.14 4.70 -18.43
N PHE A 85 -2.36 4.63 -19.50
CA PHE A 85 -1.18 3.76 -19.50
C PHE A 85 -0.12 4.29 -18.51
N LEU A 86 0.60 3.34 -17.92
CA LEU A 86 1.78 3.65 -17.13
C LEU A 86 2.91 4.09 -18.07
N SER A 87 3.68 5.08 -17.63
CA SER A 87 4.94 5.43 -18.27
C SER A 87 5.94 4.27 -18.13
N GLU A 88 6.92 4.20 -19.03
CA GLU A 88 7.94 3.15 -18.94
C GLU A 88 8.70 3.18 -17.61
N LYS A 89 8.92 4.37 -17.04
CA LYS A 89 9.56 4.54 -15.73
C LYS A 89 8.74 3.87 -14.62
N GLU A 90 7.43 4.10 -14.60
CA GLU A 90 6.51 3.47 -13.64
C GLU A 90 6.51 1.94 -13.81
N VAL A 91 6.48 1.45 -15.05
CA VAL A 91 6.56 0.00 -15.32
C VAL A 91 7.88 -0.60 -14.81
N ARG A 92 9.01 0.07 -15.05
CA ARG A 92 10.33 -0.40 -14.58
C ARG A 92 10.40 -0.45 -13.05
N LEU A 93 9.91 0.59 -12.37
CA LEU A 93 9.87 0.64 -10.90
C LEU A 93 9.02 -0.49 -10.31
N LEU A 94 7.83 -0.72 -10.87
CA LEU A 94 6.97 -1.83 -10.44
C LEU A 94 7.63 -3.20 -10.64
N LYS A 95 8.29 -3.41 -11.78
CA LYS A 95 9.03 -4.65 -12.06
C LYS A 95 10.17 -4.87 -11.08
N TYR A 96 10.84 -3.81 -10.63
CA TYR A 96 11.92 -3.89 -9.64
C TYR A 96 11.42 -4.27 -8.25
N LEU A 97 10.22 -3.81 -7.86
CA LEU A 97 9.62 -4.16 -6.56
C LEU A 97 9.23 -5.64 -6.47
N ASN A 98 8.89 -6.28 -7.59
CA ASN A 98 8.63 -7.71 -7.62
C ASN A 98 9.96 -8.49 -7.53
N ALA A 99 10.33 -8.90 -6.32
CA ALA A 99 11.51 -9.73 -6.03
C ALA A 99 11.62 -10.99 -6.91
N SER A 100 10.50 -11.47 -7.47
CA SER A 100 10.42 -12.62 -8.36
C SER A 100 11.00 -12.37 -9.77
N HIS A 101 11.19 -11.13 -10.22
CA HIS A 101 11.68 -10.86 -11.59
C HIS A 101 13.17 -11.16 -11.78
N LYS A 102 13.96 -11.27 -10.69
CA LYS A 102 15.41 -11.55 -10.78
C LYS A 102 15.77 -12.96 -11.23
N LYS A 103 14.90 -13.97 -11.04
CA LYS A 103 15.25 -15.38 -11.34
C LYS A 103 15.18 -15.79 -12.82
N ILE A 104 14.52 -15.00 -13.69
CA ILE A 104 14.23 -15.43 -15.07
C ILE A 104 15.30 -14.97 -16.08
N GLN A 105 16.11 -13.95 -15.75
CA GLN A 105 17.14 -13.43 -16.67
C GLN A 105 18.54 -14.01 -16.42
N THR A 106 18.83 -14.56 -15.24
CA THR A 106 20.13 -15.19 -14.94
C THR A 106 20.25 -16.64 -15.42
N SER A 107 19.20 -17.22 -16.01
CA SER A 107 19.20 -18.60 -16.54
C SER A 107 19.19 -18.69 -18.07
N LYS A 108 19.20 -17.56 -18.80
CA LYS A 108 19.27 -17.54 -20.27
C LYS A 108 20.56 -16.89 -20.75
N GLN A 109 21.67 -17.61 -20.61
CA GLN A 109 22.84 -17.37 -21.43
C GLN A 109 23.35 -18.72 -21.94
N PRO A 110 23.32 -19.00 -23.26
CA PRO A 110 23.95 -20.19 -23.79
C PRO A 110 25.46 -20.01 -23.66
N ALA A 111 26.13 -21.01 -23.08
CA ALA A 111 27.58 -21.10 -23.15
C ALA A 111 27.98 -21.24 -24.63
N LYS A 112 28.48 -20.16 -25.24
CA LYS A 112 29.33 -20.26 -26.42
C LYS A 112 30.69 -20.77 -25.93
N GLY A 113 30.92 -22.06 -26.07
CA GLY A 113 32.25 -22.66 -26.10
C GLY A 113 32.68 -22.78 -27.55
N ASN A 114 33.74 -22.07 -27.92
CA ASN A 114 34.44 -22.23 -29.20
C ASN A 114 35.19 -23.58 -29.25
N ASN A 115 35.40 -24.02 -30.49
CA ASN A 115 36.25 -25.09 -30.99
C ASN A 115 37.52 -25.39 -30.19
N ASP A 116 37.86 -26.68 -30.11
CA ASP A 116 39.22 -27.24 -30.30
C ASP A 116 39.12 -28.77 -30.49
N GLU A 117 38.96 -29.22 -31.75
CA GLU A 117 39.57 -30.40 -32.42
C GLU A 117 38.94 -30.61 -33.82
#